data_AF-A0A961YWH1-F1
#
_entry.id   AF-A0A961YWH1-F1
#
_cell.length_a   1.000
_cell.length_b   1.000
_cell.length_c   1.000
_cell.angle_alpha   90.00
_cell.angle_beta   90.00
_cell.angle_gamma   90.00
#
_symmetry.space_group_name_H-M   'P 1'
#
loop_
_entity.id
_entity.type
_entity.pdbx_description
1 polymer ?
#
loop_
_entity_poly.entity_id
_entity_poly.type
_entity_poly.pdbx_seq_one_letter_code
_entity_poly.pdbx_strand_id
1 'polypeptide(L)'
;MQPRRVVAVILRLAANVARRAYRWTATVTSGGNGGRNLTQFANVTEGLRFRVVLKPGVALGPGKADLLEAIGETRSLTAAAARFGMSYKRCWSLVRELNASFRAALVETEKGGTGGGGGARLTELGTHVLARYRQMEADAEAAIEAGVTDLRALLADETS
;
A
#
# COMPACT_ATOMS: atom_id res chain seq x y z
N MET A 1 -30.43 -11.38 1.47
CA MET A 1 -29.14 -11.30 0.74
C MET A 1 -29.09 -9.92 0.06
N GLN A 2 -28.23 -8.99 0.50
CA GLN A 2 -28.29 -7.56 0.12
C GLN A 2 -27.21 -7.22 -0.93
N PRO A 3 -27.49 -7.30 -2.24
CA PRO A 3 -26.52 -7.03 -3.31
C PRO A 3 -26.01 -5.57 -3.33
N ARG A 4 -26.74 -4.64 -2.71
CA ARG A 4 -26.39 -3.21 -2.68
C ARG A 4 -25.14 -2.90 -1.83
N ARG A 5 -24.80 -3.74 -0.84
CA ARG A 5 -23.60 -3.55 0.00
C ARG A 5 -22.31 -3.87 -0.75
N VAL A 6 -22.32 -4.88 -1.62
CA VAL A 6 -21.14 -5.30 -2.40
C VAL A 6 -20.76 -4.26 -3.45
N VAL A 7 -21.76 -3.67 -4.13
CA VAL A 7 -21.52 -2.61 -5.14
C VAL A 7 -21.01 -1.32 -4.49
N ALA A 8 -21.59 -0.91 -3.35
CA ALA A 8 -21.12 0.26 -2.61
C ALA A 8 -19.68 0.09 -2.09
N VAL A 9 -19.35 -1.12 -1.66
CA VAL A 9 -18.00 -1.51 -1.24
C VAL A 9 -17.00 -1.42 -2.40
N ILE A 10 -17.33 -1.99 -3.57
CA ILE A 10 -16.45 -1.95 -4.75
C ILE A 10 -16.24 -0.51 -5.24
N LEU A 11 -17.29 0.32 -5.25
CA LEU A 11 -17.19 1.72 -5.64
C LEU A 11 -16.34 2.56 -4.65
N ARG A 12 -16.47 2.30 -3.34
CA ARG A 12 -15.61 2.94 -2.32
C ARG A 12 -14.16 2.48 -2.41
N LEU A 13 -13.93 1.20 -2.66
CA LEU A 13 -12.60 0.63 -2.90
C LEU A 13 -11.95 1.26 -4.14
N ALA A 14 -12.68 1.36 -5.25
CA ALA A 14 -12.22 1.98 -6.49
C ALA A 14 -11.93 3.47 -6.30
N ALA A 15 -12.74 4.21 -5.54
CA ALA A 15 -12.49 5.61 -5.22
C ALA A 15 -11.25 5.80 -4.33
N ASN A 16 -11.02 4.91 -3.34
CA ASN A 16 -9.81 4.96 -2.50
C ASN A 16 -8.54 4.56 -3.26
N VAL A 17 -8.62 3.59 -4.17
CA VAL A 17 -7.53 3.25 -5.11
C VAL A 17 -7.26 4.42 -6.05
N ALA A 18 -8.29 5.03 -6.64
CA ALA A 18 -8.15 6.18 -7.54
C ALA A 18 -7.56 7.41 -6.85
N ARG A 19 -7.94 7.70 -5.60
CA ARG A 19 -7.37 8.81 -4.80
C ARG A 19 -5.88 8.63 -4.50
N ARG A 20 -5.42 7.39 -4.28
CA ARG A 20 -3.99 7.09 -4.10
C ARG A 20 -3.22 7.06 -5.43
N ALA A 21 -3.85 6.55 -6.50
CA ALA A 21 -3.27 6.52 -7.84
C ALA A 21 -3.11 7.92 -8.46
N TYR A 22 -4.06 8.84 -8.27
CA TYR A 22 -4.02 10.19 -8.86
C TYR A 22 -2.88 11.06 -8.32
N ARG A 23 -2.41 10.81 -7.09
CA ARG A 23 -1.29 11.56 -6.51
C ARG A 23 0.08 10.97 -6.87
N TRP A 24 0.12 9.74 -7.38
CA TRP A 24 1.37 9.08 -7.75
C TRP A 24 2.06 9.70 -8.97
N THR A 25 1.31 10.35 -9.87
CA THR A 25 1.89 11.07 -11.01
C THR A 25 2.46 12.45 -10.64
N ALA A 26 2.10 13.01 -9.48
CA ALA A 26 2.41 14.39 -9.10
C ALA A 26 3.78 14.57 -8.41
N THR A 27 4.63 13.54 -8.31
CA THR A 27 5.96 13.68 -7.68
C THR A 27 7.02 12.89 -8.44
N VAL A 28 7.30 13.30 -9.68
CA VAL A 28 8.58 13.05 -10.34
C VAL A 28 9.11 14.39 -10.84
N THR A 29 9.79 15.11 -9.95
CA THR A 29 10.83 16.05 -10.36
C THR A 29 11.97 16.05 -9.34
N SER A 30 13.16 15.67 -9.84
CA SER A 30 14.50 15.98 -9.33
C SER A 30 15.07 15.28 -8.08
N GLY A 31 15.87 14.22 -8.33
CA GLY A 31 17.33 14.22 -8.05
C GLY A 31 17.88 14.20 -6.61
N GLY A 32 18.70 13.19 -6.30
CA GLY A 32 19.90 13.38 -5.46
C GLY A 32 19.96 12.69 -4.08
N ASN A 33 20.78 11.63 -4.02
CA ASN A 33 21.67 11.17 -2.95
C ASN A 33 21.20 11.06 -1.47
N GLY A 34 21.23 9.84 -0.94
CA GLY A 34 21.92 9.55 0.34
C GLY A 34 21.45 10.25 1.62
N GLY A 35 20.15 10.47 1.81
CA GLY A 35 19.60 10.96 3.07
C GLY A 35 18.32 10.21 3.42
N ARG A 36 18.19 9.74 4.66
CA ARG A 36 16.98 9.10 5.20
C ARG A 36 15.75 9.89 4.74
N ASN A 37 14.97 9.35 3.81
CA ASN A 37 13.82 10.03 3.21
C ASN A 37 12.67 10.05 4.23
N LEU A 38 12.76 10.98 5.19
CA LEU A 38 11.76 11.27 6.22
C LEU A 38 10.46 11.83 5.59
N THR A 39 10.50 12.23 4.33
CA THR A 39 9.36 12.79 3.58
C THR A 39 8.37 11.76 3.06
N GLN A 40 8.75 10.48 2.91
CA GLN A 40 7.80 9.45 2.45
C GLN A 40 6.88 8.90 3.57
N PHE A 41 7.25 9.14 4.84
CA PHE A 41 6.46 8.78 6.02
C PHE A 41 5.76 9.96 6.69
N ALA A 42 5.90 11.17 6.16
CA ALA A 42 5.17 12.32 6.68
C ALA A 42 3.66 12.04 6.61
N ASN A 43 2.89 12.57 7.56
CA ASN A 43 1.42 12.54 7.55
C ASN A 43 0.86 13.44 6.43
N VAL A 44 1.37 13.29 5.21
CA VAL A 44 1.08 14.11 4.04
C VAL A 44 -0.23 13.72 3.36
N THR A 45 -0.90 12.67 3.81
CA THR A 45 -2.23 12.26 3.35
C THR A 45 -3.19 12.19 4.53
N GLU A 46 -4.36 12.79 4.39
CA GLU A 46 -5.48 12.51 5.27
C GLU A 46 -5.95 11.06 5.11
N GLY A 47 -6.51 10.51 6.18
CA GLY A 47 -7.13 9.18 6.19
C GLY A 47 -6.54 8.23 7.23
N LEU A 48 -7.26 7.12 7.44
CA LEU A 48 -6.87 6.09 8.39
C LEU A 48 -5.71 5.25 7.85
N ARG A 49 -4.68 5.05 8.69
CA ARG A 49 -3.59 4.10 8.44
C ARG A 49 -3.47 3.17 9.65
N PHE A 50 -3.81 1.89 9.49
CA PHE A 50 -3.68 0.90 10.57
C PHE A 50 -2.81 -0.30 10.19
N ARG A 51 -2.23 -0.94 11.20
CA ARG A 51 -1.52 -2.22 11.08
C ARG A 51 -2.34 -3.32 11.74
N VAL A 52 -2.54 -4.42 11.03
CA VAL A 52 -3.15 -5.65 11.54
C VAL A 52 -2.05 -6.64 11.92
N VAL A 53 -1.99 -7.02 13.20
CA VAL A 53 -1.14 -8.11 13.67
C VAL A 53 -1.95 -9.41 13.55
N LEU A 54 -1.52 -10.32 12.69
CA LEU A 54 -2.23 -11.58 12.43
C LEU A 54 -1.78 -12.70 13.39
N LYS A 55 -0.51 -12.67 13.80
CA LYS A 55 0.10 -13.49 14.85
C LYS A 55 1.46 -12.87 15.26
N PRO A 56 2.12 -13.31 16.35
CA PRO A 56 3.45 -12.83 16.68
C PRO A 56 4.41 -12.92 15.48
N GLY A 57 5.05 -11.80 15.14
CA GLY A 57 5.98 -11.70 14.00
C GLY A 57 5.32 -11.56 12.62
N VAL A 58 4.00 -11.67 12.48
CA VAL A 58 3.31 -11.49 11.19
C VAL A 58 2.28 -10.37 11.30
N ALA A 59 2.57 -9.26 10.62
CA ALA A 59 1.68 -8.12 10.54
C ALA A 59 1.59 -7.57 9.12
N LEU A 60 0.38 -7.19 8.73
CA LEU A 60 0.05 -6.51 7.49
C LEU A 60 -0.33 -5.06 7.81
N GLY A 61 0.39 -4.10 7.24
CA GLY A 61 0.11 -2.68 7.42
C GLY A 61 0.31 -1.92 6.12
N PRO A 62 0.21 -0.57 6.16
CA PRO A 62 0.07 0.24 4.95
C PRO A 62 1.24 0.01 4.00
N GLY A 63 2.48 0.06 4.49
CA GLY A 63 3.66 -0.14 3.64
C GLY A 63 3.74 -1.51 2.95
N LYS A 64 3.23 -2.59 3.57
CA LYS A 64 3.19 -3.92 2.92
C LYS A 64 2.08 -4.01 1.88
N ALA A 65 0.91 -3.41 2.17
CA ALA A 65 -0.19 -3.32 1.21
C ALA A 65 0.17 -2.45 0.01
N ASP A 66 0.73 -1.27 0.25
CA ASP A 66 1.20 -0.35 -0.79
C ASP A 66 2.30 -1.02 -1.65
N LEU A 67 3.19 -1.82 -1.04
CA LEU A 67 4.20 -2.58 -1.79
C LEU A 67 3.57 -3.62 -2.72
N LEU A 68 2.58 -4.39 -2.24
CA LEU A 68 1.85 -5.36 -3.06
C LEU A 68 1.15 -4.66 -4.23
N GLU A 69 0.50 -3.52 -3.97
CA GLU A 69 -0.14 -2.70 -4.99
C GLU A 69 0.87 -2.22 -6.04
N ALA A 70 2.00 -1.67 -5.61
CA ALA A 70 3.04 -1.22 -6.52
C ALA A 70 3.66 -2.35 -7.37
N ILE A 71 3.80 -3.56 -6.81
CA ILE A 71 4.23 -4.74 -7.58
C ILE A 71 3.16 -5.12 -8.62
N GLY A 72 1.88 -5.09 -8.25
CA GLY A 72 0.78 -5.36 -9.17
C GLY A 72 0.75 -4.40 -10.37
N GLU A 73 1.00 -3.11 -10.12
CA GLU A 73 1.02 -2.07 -11.15
C GLU A 73 2.28 -2.11 -12.02
N THR A 74 3.46 -2.16 -11.40
CA THR A 74 4.74 -2.02 -12.12
C THR A 74 5.24 -3.32 -12.74
N ARG A 75 4.73 -4.45 -12.24
CA ARG A 75 5.21 -5.80 -12.56
C ARG A 75 6.72 -6.00 -12.38
N SER A 76 7.35 -5.23 -11.50
CA SER A 76 8.81 -5.24 -11.29
C SER A 76 9.16 -4.87 -9.85
N LEU A 77 10.00 -5.70 -9.20
CA LEU A 77 10.50 -5.39 -7.85
C LEU A 77 11.41 -4.17 -7.84
N THR A 78 12.17 -3.92 -8.91
CA THR A 78 13.08 -2.77 -9.01
C THR A 78 12.28 -1.47 -9.12
N ALA A 79 11.24 -1.45 -9.97
CA ALA A 79 10.35 -0.29 -10.08
C ALA A 79 9.54 -0.06 -8.81
N ALA A 80 9.05 -1.13 -8.17
CA ALA A 80 8.42 -1.04 -6.85
C ALA A 80 9.38 -0.51 -5.78
N ALA A 81 10.65 -0.97 -5.74
CA ALA A 81 11.63 -0.47 -4.79
C ALA A 81 11.93 1.02 -4.98
N ALA A 82 12.09 1.46 -6.25
CA ALA A 82 12.32 2.85 -6.60
C ALA A 82 11.16 3.76 -6.16
N ARG A 83 9.91 3.33 -6.36
CA ARG A 83 8.70 4.05 -5.87
C ARG A 83 8.70 4.28 -4.36
N PHE A 84 9.35 3.40 -3.61
CA PHE A 84 9.41 3.44 -2.14
C PHE A 84 10.69 4.08 -1.61
N GLY A 85 11.52 4.65 -2.49
CA GLY A 85 12.81 5.22 -2.10
C GLY A 85 13.71 4.20 -1.37
N MET A 86 13.51 2.90 -1.61
CA MET A 86 14.21 1.83 -0.90
C MET A 86 15.10 1.01 -1.82
N SER A 87 16.11 0.35 -1.23
CA SER A 87 16.96 -0.55 -2.01
C SER A 87 16.19 -1.77 -2.49
N TYR A 88 16.59 -2.30 -3.65
CA TYR A 88 16.09 -3.56 -4.17
C TYR A 88 16.18 -4.69 -3.12
N LYS A 89 17.32 -4.78 -2.41
CA LYS A 89 17.53 -5.76 -1.32
C LYS A 89 16.45 -5.66 -0.24
N ARG A 90 16.06 -4.45 0.16
CA ARG A 90 15.01 -4.25 1.17
C ARG A 90 13.64 -4.63 0.63
N CYS A 91 13.31 -4.25 -0.60
CA CYS A 91 12.08 -4.68 -1.28
C CYS A 91 11.98 -6.20 -1.33
N TRP A 92 13.04 -6.87 -1.76
CA TRP A 92 13.11 -8.32 -1.85
C TRP A 92 12.95 -9.01 -0.48
N SER A 93 13.58 -8.50 0.58
CA SER A 93 13.40 -9.03 1.93
C SER A 93 11.94 -8.94 2.41
N LEU A 94 11.25 -7.83 2.13
CA LEU A 94 9.83 -7.67 2.46
C LEU A 94 8.94 -8.65 1.68
N VAL A 95 9.23 -8.86 0.40
CA VAL A 95 8.53 -9.84 -0.43
C VAL A 95 8.74 -11.27 0.11
N ARG A 96 9.96 -11.60 0.54
CA ARG A 96 10.24 -12.90 1.16
C ARG A 96 9.49 -13.09 2.47
N GLU A 97 9.47 -12.07 3.32
CA GLU A 97 8.70 -12.09 4.57
C GLU A 97 7.21 -12.32 4.28
N LEU A 98 6.65 -11.59 3.30
CA LEU A 98 5.26 -11.75 2.86
C LEU A 98 4.99 -13.17 2.35
N ASN A 99 5.81 -13.70 1.45
CA ASN A 99 5.63 -15.05 0.91
C ASN A 99 5.76 -16.15 1.97
N ALA A 100 6.61 -15.97 2.98
CA ALA A 100 6.78 -16.93 4.08
C ALA A 100 5.66 -16.85 5.14
N SER A 101 4.93 -15.73 5.20
CA SER A 101 3.92 -15.48 6.23
C SER A 101 2.54 -16.07 5.90
N PHE A 102 2.29 -16.43 4.65
CA PHE A 102 1.00 -16.90 4.16
C PHE A 102 1.09 -18.34 3.65
N ARG A 103 -0.08 -18.99 3.50
CA ARG A 103 -0.19 -20.39 3.07
C ARG A 103 0.38 -20.68 1.67
N ALA A 104 0.53 -19.65 0.85
CA ALA A 104 1.16 -19.69 -0.46
C ALA A 104 1.81 -18.33 -0.73
N ALA A 105 2.69 -18.28 -1.74
CA ALA A 105 3.32 -17.04 -2.14
C ALA A 105 2.28 -15.97 -2.51
N LEU A 106 2.49 -14.74 -2.06
CA LEU A 106 1.70 -13.58 -2.46
C LEU A 106 2.26 -12.92 -3.73
N VAL A 107 3.57 -13.06 -3.95
CA VAL A 107 4.28 -12.51 -5.10
C VAL A 107 5.08 -13.62 -5.76
N GLU A 108 4.89 -13.78 -7.07
CA GLU A 108 5.74 -14.58 -7.93
C GLU A 108 6.79 -13.69 -8.58
N THR A 109 8.05 -14.14 -8.57
CA THR A 109 9.17 -13.45 -9.21
C THR A 109 9.75 -14.33 -10.30
N GLU A 110 9.88 -13.79 -11.50
CA GLU A 110 10.62 -14.41 -12.59
C GLU A 110 12.09 -14.03 -12.47
N LYS A 111 12.98 -15.01 -12.61
CA LYS A 111 14.42 -14.73 -12.65
C LYS A 111 14.71 -13.95 -13.93
N GLY A 112 15.18 -12.72 -13.80
CA GLY A 112 15.71 -11.97 -14.92
C GLY A 112 16.99 -12.62 -15.42
N GLY A 113 17.13 -12.75 -16.75
CA GLY A 113 18.40 -13.11 -17.38
C GLY A 113 19.48 -12.06 -17.16
N THR A 114 20.56 -12.14 -17.93
CA THR A 114 21.82 -11.36 -17.83
C THR A 114 21.67 -9.82 -17.81
N GLY A 115 20.48 -9.27 -18.03
CA GLY A 115 20.16 -7.83 -17.95
C GLY A 115 19.40 -7.37 -16.69
N GLY A 116 19.19 -8.23 -15.67
CA GLY A 116 18.67 -7.82 -14.35
C GLY A 116 17.17 -7.50 -14.27
N GLY A 117 16.41 -7.64 -15.37
CA GLY A 117 14.96 -7.41 -15.43
C GLY A 117 14.16 -8.67 -15.09
N GLY A 118 14.14 -9.09 -13.83
CA GLY A 118 13.18 -10.11 -13.38
C GLY A 118 11.80 -9.51 -13.22
N GLY A 119 10.78 -10.15 -13.80
CA GLY A 119 9.38 -9.77 -13.61
C GLY A 119 8.89 -10.10 -12.19
N ALA A 120 7.91 -9.36 -11.70
CA ALA A 120 7.22 -9.71 -10.46
C ALA A 120 5.72 -9.49 -10.62
N ARG A 121 4.90 -10.38 -10.08
CA ARG A 121 3.44 -10.26 -10.14
C ARG A 121 2.81 -10.73 -8.85
N LEU A 122 1.63 -10.19 -8.53
CA LEU A 122 0.79 -10.76 -7.48
C LEU A 122 0.26 -12.11 -7.94
N THR A 123 0.27 -13.08 -7.03
CA THR A 123 -0.51 -14.31 -7.20
C THR A 123 -1.99 -14.02 -6.95
N GLU A 124 -2.87 -14.99 -7.23
CA GLU A 124 -4.28 -14.88 -6.84
C GLU A 124 -4.44 -14.63 -5.33
N LEU A 125 -3.65 -15.33 -4.50
CA LEU A 125 -3.65 -15.10 -3.07
C LEU A 125 -3.13 -13.70 -2.71
N GLY A 126 -2.08 -13.21 -3.38
CA GLY A 126 -1.56 -11.86 -3.20
C GLY A 126 -2.61 -10.79 -3.48
N THR A 127 -3.30 -10.91 -4.61
CA THR A 127 -4.41 -10.02 -4.97
C THR A 127 -5.54 -10.10 -3.95
N HIS A 128 -5.90 -11.30 -3.49
CA HIS A 128 -6.92 -11.46 -2.45
C HIS A 128 -6.54 -10.79 -1.14
N VAL A 129 -5.30 -10.99 -0.66
CA VAL A 129 -4.80 -10.40 0.59
C VAL A 129 -4.79 -8.87 0.51
N LEU A 130 -4.32 -8.31 -0.61
CA LEU A 130 -4.34 -6.87 -0.84
C LEU A 130 -5.78 -6.33 -0.83
N ALA A 131 -6.69 -6.96 -1.56
CA ALA A 131 -8.10 -6.57 -1.60
C ALA A 131 -8.76 -6.63 -0.21
N ARG A 132 -8.47 -7.67 0.58
CA ARG A 132 -8.97 -7.78 1.96
C ARG A 132 -8.43 -6.69 2.87
N TYR A 133 -7.15 -6.35 2.76
CA TYR A 133 -6.58 -5.24 3.51
C TYR A 133 -7.24 -3.91 3.16
N ARG A 134 -7.38 -3.60 1.87
CA ARG A 134 -8.05 -2.38 1.39
C ARG A 134 -9.51 -2.31 1.80
N GLN A 135 -10.19 -3.46 1.86
CA GLN A 135 -11.56 -3.52 2.34
C GLN A 135 -11.65 -3.15 3.82
N MET A 136 -10.81 -3.76 4.66
CA MET A 136 -10.78 -3.42 6.09
C MET A 136 -10.40 -1.95 6.32
N GLU A 137 -9.53 -1.38 5.47
CA GLU A 137 -9.19 0.04 5.47
C GLU A 137 -10.42 0.92 5.27
N ALA A 138 -11.22 0.64 4.23
CA ALA A 138 -12.45 1.37 3.94
C ALA A 138 -13.54 1.17 5.01
N ASP A 139 -13.69 -0.06 5.53
CA ASP A 139 -14.68 -0.36 6.56
C ASP A 139 -14.34 0.36 7.88
N ALA A 140 -13.07 0.37 8.27
CA ALA A 140 -12.64 1.05 9.48
C ALA A 140 -12.70 2.59 9.32
N GLU A 141 -12.34 3.13 8.16
CA GLU A 141 -12.48 4.56 7.86
C GLU A 141 -13.93 5.01 7.97
N ALA A 142 -14.88 4.24 7.44
CA ALA A 142 -16.31 4.51 7.58
C ALA A 142 -16.78 4.40 9.04
N ALA A 143 -16.25 3.43 9.81
CA ALA A 143 -16.63 3.25 11.21
C ALA A 143 -16.19 4.40 12.12
N ILE A 144 -15.10 5.10 11.79
CA ILE A 144 -14.55 6.19 12.60
C ILE A 144 -14.85 7.59 12.05
N GLU A 145 -15.62 7.70 10.97
CA GLU A 145 -15.84 8.95 10.22
C GLU A 145 -16.30 10.11 11.12
N ALA A 146 -17.25 9.85 12.03
CA ALA A 146 -17.73 10.85 12.98
C ALA A 146 -16.62 11.33 13.91
N GLY A 147 -15.87 10.42 14.53
CA GLY A 147 -14.76 10.79 15.41
C GLY A 147 -13.62 11.51 14.69
N VAL A 148 -13.34 11.16 13.43
CA VAL A 148 -12.36 11.90 12.62
C VAL A 148 -12.87 13.31 12.30
N THR A 149 -14.16 13.47 12.03
CA THR A 149 -14.79 14.78 11.81
C THR A 149 -14.70 15.64 13.06
N ASP A 150 -15.01 15.08 14.24
CA ASP A 150 -14.89 15.77 15.51
C ASP A 150 -13.44 16.23 15.76
N LEU A 151 -12.46 15.35 15.56
CA LEU A 151 -11.05 15.71 15.72
C LEU A 151 -10.59 16.79 14.73
N ARG A 152 -11.08 16.76 13.48
CA ARG A 152 -10.78 17.79 12.47
C ARG A 152 -11.34 19.16 12.86
N ALA A 153 -12.54 19.20 13.43
CA ALA A 153 -13.14 20.45 13.90
C ALA A 153 -12.38 21.08 15.09
N LEU A 154 -11.54 20.30 15.78
CA LEU A 154 -10.69 20.76 16.87
C LEU A 154 -9.27 21.15 16.43
N LEU A 155 -8.94 21.00 15.14
CA LEU A 155 -7.66 21.49 14.63
C LEU A 155 -7.63 23.01 14.72
N ALA A 156 -6.50 23.57 15.11
CA ALA A 156 -6.30 25.02 15.04
C ALA A 156 -6.49 25.47 13.59
N ASP A 157 -7.22 26.55 13.38
CA ASP A 157 -7.20 27.25 12.10
C ASP A 157 -5.75 27.57 11.76
N GLU A 158 -5.33 27.30 10.53
CA GLU A 158 -4.04 27.77 10.02
C GLU A 158 -4.07 29.31 10.10
N THR A 159 -3.57 29.84 11.21
CA THR A 159 -3.70 31.26 11.52
C THR A 159 -2.63 32.00 10.72
N SER A 160 -3.08 32.61 9.62
CA SER A 160 -2.53 33.76 8.87
C SER A 160 -1.08 33.72 8.37
#